data_AF-A0A7G8H9I8-F1
#
_entry.id   AF-A0A7G8H9I8-F1
#
_cell.length_a   1.000
_cell.length_b   1.000
_cell.length_c   1.000
_cell.angle_alpha   90.00
_cell.angle_beta   90.00
_cell.angle_gamma   90.00
#
_symmetry.space_group_name_H-M   'P 1'
#
loop_
_entity.id
_entity.type
_entity.pdbx_description
1 polymer ?
#
loop_
_entity_poly.entity_id
_entity_poly.type
_entity_poly.pdbx_seq_one_letter_code
_entity_poly.pdbx_strand_id
1 'polypeptide(L)' 'MELGVATLQKSQACFLHWTVRKVADRLYAVAATIDGDQYDFVGNFKSVREAQNAGRRYASDLVHNSLSGGRLAFK' A
#
# COMPACT_ATOMS: atom_id res chain seq x y z
N MET A 1 3.77 -35.44 23.45
CA MET A 1 2.99 -34.23 23.10
C MET A 1 3.95 -33.06 23.13
N GLU A 2 4.54 -32.72 22.00
CA GLU A 2 5.26 -31.45 21.86
C GLU A 2 4.51 -30.63 20.83
N LEU A 3 3.75 -29.65 21.32
CA LEU A 3 3.17 -28.61 20.48
C LEU A 3 4.33 -27.69 20.13
N GLY A 4 4.93 -27.94 18.95
CA GLY A 4 5.92 -27.05 18.37
C GLY A 4 5.34 -25.65 18.36
N VAL A 5 5.99 -24.75 19.13
CA VAL A 5 5.77 -23.33 19.01
C VAL A 5 6.20 -23.00 17.59
N ALA A 6 5.22 -22.99 16.68
CA ALA A 6 5.35 -22.28 15.43
C ALA A 6 5.73 -20.87 15.87
N THR A 7 7.00 -20.51 15.69
CA THR A 7 7.41 -19.13 15.59
C THR A 7 6.43 -18.52 14.61
N LEU A 8 5.44 -17.80 15.14
CA LEU A 8 4.79 -16.76 14.39
C LEU A 8 5.95 -15.83 14.05
N GLN A 9 6.57 -16.08 12.89
CA GLN A 9 7.04 -14.98 12.08
C GLN A 9 5.83 -14.07 12.04
N LYS A 10 5.85 -13.01 12.85
CA LYS A 10 5.15 -11.80 12.51
C LYS A 10 5.69 -11.51 11.12
N SER A 11 4.99 -11.99 10.09
CA SER A 11 5.04 -11.37 8.79
C SER A 11 5.02 -9.89 9.10
N GLN A 12 6.04 -9.14 8.68
CA GLN A 12 6.04 -7.68 8.78
C GLN A 12 4.67 -7.28 8.24
N ALA A 13 3.74 -7.00 9.15
CA ALA A 13 2.34 -6.91 8.80
C ALA A 13 2.29 -5.62 8.01
N CYS A 14 2.19 -5.77 6.69
CA CYS A 14 2.44 -4.76 5.69
C CYS A 14 1.83 -3.43 6.15
N PHE A 15 2.67 -2.54 6.68
CA PHE A 15 2.23 -1.27 7.26
C PHE A 15 1.75 -0.28 6.20
N LEU A 16 1.64 -0.76 4.96
CA LEU A 16 1.26 0.01 3.81
C LEU A 16 -0.22 -0.22 3.49
N HIS A 17 -0.99 0.81 3.75
CA HIS A 17 -2.41 0.89 3.48
C HIS A 17 -2.63 1.83 2.30
N TRP A 18 -3.72 1.67 1.55
CA TRP A 18 -4.17 2.71 0.62
C TRP A 18 -5.64 3.00 0.84
N THR A 19 -6.02 4.23 0.55
CA THR A 19 -7.39 4.72 0.65
C THR A 19 -7.85 5.24 -0.71
N VAL A 20 -9.11 4.98 -1.04
CA VAL A 20 -9.77 5.52 -2.24
C VAL A 20 -10.89 6.45 -1.79
N ARG A 21 -10.85 7.70 -2.22
CA ARG A 21 -11.87 8.70 -1.89
C ARG A 21 -12.47 9.30 -3.15
N LYS A 22 -13.79 9.41 -3.22
CA LYS A 22 -14.47 10.19 -4.27
C LYS A 22 -14.20 11.67 -4.00
N VAL A 23 -13.66 12.38 -4.99
CA VAL A 23 -13.32 13.81 -4.87
C VAL A 23 -14.18 14.69 -5.78
N ALA A 24 -14.71 14.14 -6.86
CA ALA A 24 -15.68 14.80 -7.74
C ALA A 24 -16.57 13.75 -8.43
N ASP A 25 -17.50 14.19 -9.29
CA ASP A 25 -18.25 13.22 -10.08
C ASP A 25 -17.32 12.42 -10.99
N ARG A 26 -17.45 11.09 -10.94
CA ARG A 26 -16.58 10.13 -11.64
C ARG A 26 -15.08 10.37 -11.43
N LEU A 27 -14.66 10.91 -10.28
CA LEU A 27 -13.25 11.13 -9.96
C LEU A 27 -12.93 10.60 -8.56
N TYR A 28 -11.93 9.73 -8.49
CA TYR A 28 -11.50 9.03 -7.28
C TYR A 28 -10.01 9.22 -7.06
N ALA A 29 -9.65 9.80 -5.91
CA ALA A 29 -8.28 9.97 -5.47
C ALA A 29 -7.80 8.71 -4.73
N VAL A 30 -6.55 8.34 -4.94
CA VAL A 30 -5.86 7.27 -4.22
C VAL A 30 -4.68 7.87 -3.46
N ALA A 31 -4.61 7.55 -2.18
CA ALA A 31 -3.47 7.88 -1.33
C ALA A 31 -2.99 6.60 -0.62
N ALA A 32 -1.68 6.41 -0.57
CA ALA A 32 -1.05 5.35 0.18
C ALA A 32 -0.48 5.91 1.49
N THR A 33 -0.47 5.09 2.53
CA THR A 33 0.05 5.43 3.85
C THR A 33 0.94 4.31 4.34
N ILE A 34 2.16 4.62 4.77
CA ILE A 34 3.10 3.69 5.37
C ILE A 34 3.24 4.03 6.85
N ASP A 35 2.99 3.05 7.72
CA ASP A 35 3.07 3.19 9.19
C ASP A 35 2.15 4.27 9.78
N GLY A 36 1.14 4.72 9.03
CA GLY A 36 0.24 5.79 9.46
C GLY A 36 0.82 7.21 9.40
N ASP A 37 2.10 7.37 9.05
CA ASP A 37 2.82 8.66 9.09
C ASP A 37 3.25 9.14 7.71
N GLN A 38 3.76 8.24 6.87
CA GLN A 38 4.17 8.59 5.51
C GLN A 38 3.00 8.49 4.56
N TYR A 39 2.59 9.63 3.99
CA TYR A 39 1.56 9.70 2.97
C TYR A 39 2.18 9.92 1.58
N ASP A 40 1.73 9.15 0.60
CA ASP A 40 2.03 9.41 -0.80
C ASP A 40 0.74 9.46 -1.64
N PHE A 41 0.67 10.43 -2.55
CA PHE A 41 -0.46 10.61 -3.45
C PHE A 41 -0.24 9.79 -4.73
N VAL A 42 -1.05 8.75 -4.91
CA VAL A 42 -0.90 7.81 -6.04
C VAL A 42 -1.52 8.36 -7.32
N GLY A 43 -2.64 9.09 -7.22
CA GLY A 43 -3.27 9.73 -8.38
C GLY A 43 -4.80 9.81 -8.33
N ASN A 44 -5.37 10.32 -9.42
CA ASN A 44 -6.81 10.44 -9.64
C ASN A 44 -7.27 9.52 -10.78
N PHE A 45 -8.39 8.83 -10.58
CA PHE A 45 -8.90 7.81 -11.50
C PHE A 45 -10.38 8.01 -11.77
N LYS A 46 -10.84 7.57 -12.94
CA LYS A 46 -12.23 7.78 -13.38
C LYS A 46 -13.21 6.76 -12.82
N SER A 47 -12.70 5.67 -12.25
CA SER A 47 -13.50 4.61 -11.66
C SER A 47 -12.90 4.10 -10.35
N VAL A 48 -13.78 3.64 -9.45
CA VAL A 48 -13.37 2.98 -8.20
C VAL A 48 -12.50 1.76 -8.48
N ARG A 49 -12.83 0.98 -9.52
CA ARG A 49 -12.10 -0.24 -9.88
C ARG A 49 -10.65 0.07 -10.27
N GLU A 50 -10.46 1.09 -11.07
CA GLU A 50 -9.15 1.57 -11.50
C GLU A 50 -8.34 2.11 -10.31
N ALA A 51 -8.97 2.96 -9.49
CA ALA A 51 -8.37 3.49 -8.26
C ALA A 51 -7.90 2.37 -7.31
N GLN A 52 -8.75 1.37 -7.07
CA GLN A 52 -8.41 0.22 -6.23
C GLN A 52 -7.27 -0.61 -6.82
N ASN A 53 -7.22 -0.76 -8.14
CA ASN A 53 -6.15 -1.50 -8.80
C ASN A 53 -4.82 -0.72 -8.74
N ALA A 54 -4.86 0.59 -8.89
CA ALA A 54 -3.70 1.45 -8.75
C ALA A 54 -3.13 1.41 -7.33
N GLY A 55 -3.98 1.53 -6.30
CA GLY A 55 -3.55 1.41 -4.90
C GLY A 55 -2.89 0.06 -4.60
N ARG A 56 -3.48 -1.05 -5.07
CA ARG A 56 -2.88 -2.38 -4.93
C ARG A 56 -1.51 -2.51 -5.61
N ARG A 57 -1.38 -1.99 -6.83
CA ARG A 57 -0.10 -2.03 -7.58
C ARG A 57 0.97 -1.22 -6.86
N TYR A 58 0.64 0.03 -6.52
CA TYR A 58 1.53 0.91 -5.77
C TYR A 58 2.01 0.29 -4.45
N ALA A 59 1.09 -0.34 -3.71
CA ALA A 59 1.41 -1.09 -2.51
C ALA A 59 2.37 -2.28 -2.76
N SER A 60 2.07 -3.08 -3.78
CA SER A 60 2.89 -4.23 -4.17
C SER A 60 4.30 -3.81 -4.59
N ASP A 61 4.41 -2.72 -5.38
CA ASP A 61 5.67 -2.18 -5.87
C ASP A 61 6.52 -1.64 -4.72
N LEU A 62 5.92 -0.93 -3.76
CA LEU A 62 6.63 -0.44 -2.58
C LEU A 62 7.07 -1.55 -1.62
N VAL A 63 6.28 -2.61 -1.45
CA VAL A 63 6.69 -3.76 -0.64
C VAL A 63 7.89 -4.46 -1.30
N HIS A 64 7.88 -4.66 -2.62
CA HIS A 64 9.02 -5.25 -3.32
C HIS A 64 10.27 -4.36 -3.27
N ASN A 65 10.11 -3.04 -3.41
CA ASN A 65 11.24 -2.10 -3.33
C ASN A 65 11.81 -1.95 -1.91
N SER A 66 10.95 -1.94 -0.89
CA SER A 66 11.40 -1.82 0.52
C SER A 66 12.09 -3.10 1.03
N LEU A 67 11.61 -4.28 0.64
CA LEU A 67 12.28 -5.56 0.93
C LEU A 67 13.64 -5.71 0.22
N SER A 68 13.86 -4.95 -0.86
CA SER A 68 15.12 -4.96 -1.61
C SER A 68 16.18 -3.99 -1.06
N GLY A 69 15.93 -3.32 0.09
CA GLY A 69 16.93 -2.51 0.78
C GLY A 69 17.24 -1.15 0.15
N GLY A 70 16.35 -0.60 -0.68
CA GLY A 70 16.57 0.68 -1.35
C GLY A 70 15.45 1.68 -1.06
N ARG A 71 15.72 2.68 -0.22
CA ARG A 71 14.95 3.93 -0.18
C ARG A 71 15.01 4.52 -1.59
N LEU A 72 13.93 4.45 -2.35
CA LEU A 72 13.88 5.09 -3.67
C LEU A 72 13.07 6.37 -3.61
N ALA A 73 13.83 7.45 -3.83
CA ALA A 73 13.37 8.78 -4.13
C ALA A 73 12.54 8.77 -5.41
N PHE A 74 11.27 9.15 -5.31
CA PHE A 74 10.54 9.65 -6.47
C PHE A 74 10.83 11.15 -6.57
N LYS A 75 11.44 11.54 -7.69
CA LYS A 75 11.78 12.93 -8.06
C LYS A 75 10.70 13.50 -8.97
#